data_AF-A0A1G8H334-F1
#
_entry.id   AF-A0A1G8H334-F1
#
_cell.length_a   1.000
_cell.length_b   1.000
_cell.length_c   1.000
_cell.angle_alpha   90.00
_cell.angle_beta   90.00
_cell.angle_gamma   90.00
#
_symmetry.space_group_name_H-M   'P 1'
#
loop_
_entity.id
_entity.type
_entity.pdbx_description
1 polymer ?
#
loop_
_entity_poly.entity_id
_entity_poly.type
_entity_poly.pdbx_seq_one_letter_code
_entity_poly.pdbx_strand_id
1 'polypeptide(L)' 'MTDNFDQLLPNLKEFELPNVPFKVVDPSSLPAQTLMAFDEFMRGASVPHRVYVYTQDYSRFCMLVRRGDITVQSPE' A
#
# COMPACT_ATOMS: atom_id res chain seq x y z
N MET A 1 8.55 -16.47 13.97
CA MET A 1 7.70 -16.46 12.77
C MET A 1 7.76 -15.04 12.23
N THR A 2 8.80 -14.77 11.47
CA THR A 2 9.13 -13.45 10.90
C THR A 2 9.19 -13.64 9.40
N ASP A 3 8.15 -14.27 8.87
CA ASP A 3 8.18 -14.92 7.57
C ASP A 3 7.09 -14.28 6.70
N ASN A 4 7.52 -13.74 5.56
CA ASN A 4 6.73 -13.25 4.42
C ASN A 4 6.16 -11.82 4.40
N PHE A 5 6.51 -10.91 5.30
CA PHE A 5 6.08 -9.50 5.13
C PHE A 5 6.69 -8.83 3.88
N ASP A 6 7.90 -9.20 3.45
CA ASP A 6 8.50 -8.66 2.21
C ASP A 6 7.80 -9.16 0.93
N GLN A 7 7.15 -10.33 0.98
CA GLN A 7 6.31 -10.82 -0.11
C GLN A 7 4.94 -10.14 -0.12
N LEU A 8 4.41 -9.82 1.07
CA LEU A 8 3.12 -9.14 1.23
C LEU A 8 3.22 -7.63 0.95
N LEU A 9 4.32 -7.00 1.34
CA LEU A 9 4.53 -5.56 1.32
C LEU A 9 5.80 -5.26 0.52
N PRO A 10 5.80 -5.51 -0.81
CA PRO A 10 6.96 -5.22 -1.62
C PRO A 10 7.27 -3.73 -1.62
N ASN A 11 8.55 -3.38 -1.72
CA ASN A 11 8.93 -1.98 -1.92
C ASN A 11 8.50 -1.54 -3.33
N LEU A 12 7.51 -0.65 -3.40
CA LEU A 12 7.04 -0.08 -4.64
C LEU A 12 7.97 1.05 -5.10
N LYS A 13 8.19 1.15 -6.41
CA LYS A 13 9.02 2.20 -6.99
C LYS A 13 8.29 3.54 -6.92
N GLU A 14 8.91 4.52 -6.26
CA GLU A 14 8.41 5.88 -6.19
C GLU A 14 8.69 6.66 -7.49
N PHE A 15 7.73 7.49 -7.88
CA PHE A 15 7.89 8.43 -8.99
C PHE A 15 7.08 9.70 -8.75
N GLU A 16 7.40 10.74 -9.54
CA GLU A 16 6.77 12.05 -9.46
C GLU A 16 5.73 12.20 -10.56
N LEU A 17 4.58 12.80 -10.23
CA LEU A 17 3.54 13.14 -11.20
C LEU A 17 3.53 14.66 -11.45
N PRO A 18 3.31 15.09 -12.70
CA PRO A 18 3.16 16.51 -13.00
C PRO A 18 1.97 17.09 -12.23
N ASN A 19 2.18 18.26 -11.60
CA ASN A 19 1.20 18.95 -10.74
C ASN A 19 0.85 18.25 -9.43
N VAL A 20 1.61 17.24 -9.01
CA VAL A 20 1.47 16.61 -7.69
C VAL A 20 2.71 16.92 -6.87
N PRO A 21 2.59 17.60 -5.71
CA PRO A 21 3.75 17.99 -4.91
C PRO A 21 4.40 16.83 -4.16
N PHE A 22 3.74 15.68 -4.10
CA PHE A 22 4.19 14.49 -3.39
C PHE A 22 4.49 13.35 -4.34
N LYS A 23 5.46 12.51 -3.96
CA LYS A 23 5.76 11.27 -4.68
C LYS A 23 4.61 10.27 -4.55
N VAL A 24 4.44 9.48 -5.61
CA VAL A 24 3.44 8.43 -5.68
C VAL A 24 4.08 7.08 -6.01
N VAL A 25 3.32 6.03 -5.74
CA VAL A 25 3.63 4.65 -6.09
C VAL A 25 2.44 4.02 -6.81
N ASP A 26 2.73 2.95 -7.56
CA ASP A 26 1.72 2.14 -8.23
C ASP A 26 1.34 0.93 -7.37
N PRO A 27 0.15 0.90 -6.75
CA PRO A 27 -0.28 -0.21 -5.92
C PRO A 27 -0.73 -1.43 -6.74
N SER A 28 -0.87 -1.33 -8.07
CA SER A 28 -1.34 -2.45 -8.91
C SER A 28 -0.38 -3.65 -8.93
N SER A 29 0.88 -3.41 -8.58
CA SER A 29 1.90 -4.47 -8.45
C SER A 29 1.84 -5.21 -7.11
N LEU A 30 0.95 -4.81 -6.19
CA LEU A 30 0.77 -5.50 -4.92
C LEU A 30 0.09 -6.85 -5.09
N PRO A 31 0.39 -7.84 -4.22
CA PRO A 31 -0.39 -9.06 -4.14
C PRO A 31 -1.87 -8.75 -3.92
N ALA A 32 -2.77 -9.53 -4.54
CA ALA A 32 -4.20 -9.26 -4.53
C ALA A 32 -4.78 -9.05 -3.11
N GLN A 33 -4.35 -9.87 -2.14
CA GLN A 33 -4.75 -9.73 -0.74
C GLN A 33 -4.27 -8.43 -0.09
N THR A 34 -3.04 -8.00 -0.37
CA THR A 34 -2.49 -6.74 0.12
C THR A 34 -3.22 -5.58 -0.53
N LEU A 35 -3.47 -5.66 -1.83
CA LEU A 35 -4.22 -4.65 -2.57
C LEU A 35 -5.64 -4.50 -2.01
N MET A 36 -6.34 -5.60 -1.74
CA MET A 36 -7.67 -5.56 -1.10
C MET A 36 -7.65 -4.92 0.29
N ALA A 37 -6.68 -5.31 1.14
CA ALA A 37 -6.54 -4.71 2.46
C ALA A 37 -6.17 -3.22 2.38
N PHE A 38 -5.36 -2.84 1.40
CA PHE A 38 -4.97 -1.46 1.16
C PHE A 38 -6.13 -0.62 0.63
N ASP A 39 -6.92 -1.15 -0.30
CA ASP A 39 -8.16 -0.49 -0.78
C ASP A 39 -9.15 -0.26 0.36
N GLU A 40 -9.28 -1.21 1.29
CA GLU A 40 -10.09 -1.04 2.48
C GLU A 40 -9.52 0.02 3.43
N PHE A 41 -8.20 0.05 3.62
CA PHE A 41 -7.53 1.09 4.39
C PHE A 41 -7.72 2.49 3.79
N MET A 42 -7.73 2.59 2.46
CA MET A 42 -7.98 3.83 1.73
C MET A 42 -9.46 4.19 1.63
N ARG A 43 -10.38 3.31 2.04
CA ARG A 43 -11.82 3.56 2.02
C ARG A 43 -12.16 4.74 2.92
N GLY A 44 -12.56 5.86 2.31
CA GLY A 44 -12.87 7.11 3.00
C GLY A 44 -11.72 8.12 3.02
N ALA A 45 -10.55 7.77 2.50
CA ALA A 45 -9.50 8.76 2.22
C ALA A 45 -9.95 9.67 1.07
N SER A 46 -9.77 10.99 1.22
CA SER A 46 -10.18 11.98 0.22
C SER A 46 -9.24 12.08 -0.99
N VAL A 47 -8.58 10.99 -1.38
CA VAL A 47 -7.58 11.03 -2.46
C VAL A 47 -8.20 10.60 -3.79
N PRO A 48 -8.17 11.45 -4.84
CA PRO A 48 -8.89 11.23 -6.09
C PRO A 48 -8.14 10.36 -7.10
N HIS A 49 -6.95 9.88 -6.76
CA HIS A 49 -6.10 9.20 -7.72
C HIS A 49 -6.43 7.69 -7.76
N ARG A 50 -7.37 7.33 -8.64
CA ARG A 50 -7.77 5.92 -8.89
C ARG A 50 -6.64 4.99 -9.35
N VAL A 51 -5.47 5.53 -9.73
CA VAL A 51 -4.39 4.74 -10.35
C VAL A 51 -3.12 4.73 -9.50
N TYR A 52 -2.81 5.83 -8.80
CA TYR A 52 -1.56 5.99 -8.05
C TYR A 52 -1.84 6.53 -6.66
N VAL A 53 -1.09 6.06 -5.67
CA VAL A 53 -1.25 6.47 -4.26
C VAL A 53 0.00 7.18 -3.78
N TYR A 54 -0.15 8.05 -2.78
CA TYR A 54 1.02 8.70 -2.21
C TYR A 54 1.93 7.68 -1.52
N THR A 55 3.23 7.87 -1.68
CA THR A 55 4.24 7.04 -0.99
C THR A 55 4.01 7.02 0.52
N GLN A 56 3.55 8.15 1.10
CA GLN A 56 3.27 8.28 2.52
C GLN A 56 2.12 7.38 2.99
N ASP A 57 1.04 7.29 2.21
CA ASP A 57 -0.11 6.43 2.54
C ASP A 57 0.30 4.96 2.50
N TYR A 58 1.05 4.55 1.47
CA TYR A 58 1.57 3.19 1.37
C TYR A 58 2.54 2.86 2.53
N SER A 59 3.46 3.78 2.87
CA SER A 59 4.39 3.60 3.99
C SER A 59 3.65 3.44 5.33
N ARG A 60 2.59 4.23 5.52
CA ARG A 60 1.75 4.16 6.71
C ARG A 60 1.00 2.83 6.79
N PHE A 61 0.44 2.36 5.68
CA PHE A 61 -0.18 1.05 5.59
C PHE A 61 0.81 -0.07 5.94
N CYS A 62 1.99 -0.07 5.32
CA CYS A 62 3.04 -1.07 5.62
C CYS A 62 3.42 -1.09 7.10
N MET A 63 3.52 0.09 7.73
CA MET A 63 3.78 0.19 9.16
C MET A 63 2.66 -0.43 9.99
N LEU A 64 1.38 -0.17 9.66
CA LEU A 64 0.22 -0.73 10.37
C LEU A 64 0.13 -2.25 10.21
N VAL A 65 0.41 -2.78 9.03
CA VAL A 65 0.46 -4.23 8.78
C VAL A 65 1.57 -4.88 9.60
N ARG A 66 2.78 -4.31 9.60
CA ARG A 66 3.92 -4.82 10.38
C ARG A 66 3.68 -4.75 11.89
N ARG A 67 2.90 -3.78 12.34
CA ARG A 67 2.49 -3.64 13.74
C ARG A 67 1.36 -4.60 14.13
N GLY A 68 0.67 -5.19 13.15
CA GLY A 68 -0.47 -6.09 13.36
C GLY A 68 -1.81 -5.36 13.51
N ASP A 69 -1.86 -4.04 13.29
CA ASP A 69 -3.11 -3.27 13.31
C ASP A 69 -3.96 -3.55 12.06
N ILE A 70 -3.33 -3.92 10.95
CA ILE A 70 -4.00 -4.37 9.73
C ILE A 70 -3.59 -5.81 9.45
N THR A 71 -4.57 -6.70 9.36
CA THR A 71 -4.34 -8.10 9.00
C THR A 71 -4.43 -8.27 7.49
N VAL A 72 -3.35 -8.74 6.87
CA VAL A 72 -3.33 -9.16 5.47
C VAL A 72 -3.24 -10.67 5.49
N GLN A 73 -4.27 -11.37 5.01
CA GLN A 73 -4.25 -12.83 4.96
C GLN A 73 -3.31 -13.28 3.84
N SER A 74 -2.38 -14.20 4.12
CA SER A 74 -1.68 -14.97 3.07
C SER A 74 -2.61 -16.07 2.56
N PRO A 75 -2.50 -16.50 1.29
CA PRO A 75 -3.20 -17.69 0.83
C PRO A 75 -2.50 -18.88 1.49
N GLU A 76 -3.24 -19.65 2.29
CA GLU A 76 -2.79 -20.97 2.76
C GLU A 76 -2.62 -21.96 1.58
#